data_AF-L5LVK6-F1
#
_entry.id   AF-L5LVK6-F1
#
_cell.length_a   1.000
_cell.length_b   1.000
_cell.length_c   1.000
_cell.angle_alpha   90.00
_cell.angle_beta   90.00
_cell.angle_gamma   90.00
#
_symmetry.space_group_name_H-M   'P 1'
#
loop_
_entity.id
_entity.type
_entity.pdbx_description
1 polymer ?
#
loop_
_entity_poly.entity_id
_entity_poly.type
_entity_poly.pdbx_seq_one_letter_code
_entity_poly.pdbx_strand_id
1 'polypeptide(L)' 'MPNIGYGSSTETKHALPRGFGKFPVHTVKELEVLLMCNTCYCAETAHMSPQRTAKPLWGGQPAGHQVTNPNASEGDE' A
#
# COMPACT_ATOMS: atom_id res chain seq x y z
N MET A 1 -28.96 11.30 1.40
CA MET A 1 -28.23 12.46 0.84
C MET A 1 -26.85 12.53 1.47
N PRO A 2 -25.75 12.54 0.72
CA PRO A 2 -24.41 12.81 1.27
C PRO A 2 -24.30 14.28 1.70
N ASN A 3 -23.75 14.51 2.90
CA ASN A 3 -23.59 15.83 3.52
C ASN A 3 -22.19 16.00 4.13
N ILE A 4 -21.69 17.23 4.18
CA ILE A 4 -20.33 17.55 4.68
C ILE A 4 -20.15 17.11 6.14
N GLY A 5 -21.22 17.15 6.95
CA GLY A 5 -21.19 16.74 8.37
C GLY A 5 -21.00 15.24 8.63
N TYR A 6 -21.02 14.39 7.60
CA TYR A 6 -20.72 12.95 7.73
C TYR A 6 -19.26 12.60 7.45
N GLY A 7 -18.40 13.59 7.15
CA GLY A 7 -16.99 13.36 6.90
C GLY A 7 -16.22 12.87 8.14
N SER A 8 -15.29 11.95 7.94
CA SER A 8 -14.33 11.54 8.98
C SER A 8 -13.41 12.70 9.37
N SER A 9 -12.85 12.64 10.58
CA SER A 9 -11.82 13.57 11.05
C SER A 9 -10.69 13.67 10.02
N THR A 10 -10.10 14.86 9.87
CA THR A 10 -9.03 15.13 8.90
C THR A 10 -7.83 14.21 9.08
N GLU A 11 -7.52 13.81 10.32
CA GLU A 11 -6.41 12.88 10.62
C GLU A 11 -6.68 11.45 10.17
N THR A 12 -7.93 10.99 10.27
CA THR A 12 -8.30 9.59 9.93
C THR A 12 -8.83 9.47 8.51
N LYS A 13 -8.93 10.59 7.80
CA LYS A 13 -9.35 10.64 6.41
C LYS A 13 -8.31 9.87 5.57
N HIS A 14 -8.73 8.78 4.94
CA HIS A 14 -7.91 7.86 4.13
C HIS A 14 -7.00 6.90 4.90
N ALA A 15 -7.10 6.83 6.23
CA ALA A 15 -6.45 5.80 7.01
C ALA A 15 -7.16 4.44 6.89
N LEU A 16 -6.39 3.37 6.91
CA LEU A 16 -6.86 2.00 7.07
C LEU A 16 -7.37 1.80 8.50
N PRO A 17 -8.24 0.81 8.76
CA PRO A 17 -8.68 0.47 10.13
C PRO A 17 -7.54 0.08 11.07
N ARG A 18 -6.36 -0.25 10.51
CA ARG A 18 -5.13 -0.52 11.26
C ARG A 18 -4.37 0.76 11.69
N GLY A 19 -4.83 1.94 11.27
CA GLY A 19 -4.22 3.24 11.60
C GLY A 19 -3.15 3.73 10.61
N PHE A 20 -2.89 2.99 9.53
CA PHE A 20 -1.92 3.37 8.50
C PHE A 20 -2.57 4.00 7.29
N GLY A 21 -1.93 4.99 6.67
CA GLY A 21 -2.31 5.45 5.34
C GLY A 21 -1.96 4.40 4.28
N LYS A 22 -2.80 4.23 3.26
CA LYS A 22 -2.50 3.33 2.14
C LYS A 22 -1.78 4.07 1.02
N PHE A 23 -0.68 3.50 0.52
CA PHE A 23 0.08 4.06 -0.59
C PHE A 23 0.18 3.04 -1.74
N PRO A 24 -0.46 3.30 -2.90
CA PRO A 24 -0.42 2.39 -4.04
C PRO A 24 0.96 2.43 -4.73
N VAL A 25 1.70 1.33 -4.66
CA VAL A 25 3.05 1.16 -5.24
C VAL A 25 2.95 0.44 -6.57
N HIS A 26 3.62 0.97 -7.59
CA HIS A 26 3.69 0.38 -8.93
C HIS A 26 5.10 -0.14 -9.24
N THR A 27 6.12 0.44 -8.61
CA THR A 27 7.53 0.13 -8.89
C THR A 27 8.36 -0.01 -7.61
N VAL A 28 9.52 -0.68 -7.72
CA VAL A 28 10.43 -0.88 -6.57
C VAL A 28 10.94 0.46 -6.03
N LYS A 29 11.12 1.46 -6.89
CA LYS A 29 11.56 2.80 -6.48
C LYS A 29 10.55 3.51 -5.57
N GLU A 30 9.26 3.30 -5.81
CA GLU A 30 8.21 3.86 -4.95
C GLU A 30 8.19 3.20 -3.57
N LEU A 31 8.66 1.96 -3.46
CA LEU A 31 8.81 1.26 -2.18
C LEU A 31 9.96 1.82 -1.34
N GLU A 32 11.04 2.28 -1.99
CA GLU A 32 12.18 2.94 -1.33
C GLU A 32 11.76 4.28 -0.69
N VAL A 33 10.83 5.02 -1.29
CA VAL A 33 10.29 6.27 -0.72
C VAL A 33 9.58 6.02 0.61
N LEU A 34 9.00 4.82 0.80
CA LEU A 34 8.31 4.45 2.03
C LEU A 34 9.26 3.99 3.15
N LEU A 35 10.58 3.88 2.90
CA LEU A 35 11.54 3.38 3.88
C LEU A 35 11.58 4.20 5.16
N MET A 36 11.46 5.52 5.05
CA MET A 36 11.46 6.42 6.20
C MET A 36 10.07 6.55 6.85
N CYS A 37 9.00 6.12 6.18
CA CYS A 37 7.61 6.35 6.60
C CYS A 37 6.83 5.05 6.87
N ASN A 38 7.52 3.93 7.14
CA ASN A 38 6.89 2.62 7.31
C ASN A 38 5.89 2.54 8.49
N THR A 39 6.00 3.45 9.47
CA THR A 39 5.13 3.50 10.65
C THR A 39 3.83 4.25 10.41
N CYS A 40 3.78 5.10 9.36
CA CYS A 40 2.61 5.89 9.02
C CYS A 40 1.88 5.36 7.78
N TYR A 41 2.60 4.69 6.88
CA TYR A 41 2.06 4.24 5.60
C TYR A 41 2.33 2.76 5.35
N CYS A 42 1.32 2.07 4.83
CA CYS A 42 1.46 0.74 4.26
C CYS A 42 1.50 0.81 2.74
N ALA A 43 2.33 -0.04 2.14
CA ALA A 43 2.31 -0.23 0.70
C ALA A 43 1.06 -1.04 0.30
N GLU A 44 0.41 -0.63 -0.77
CA GLU A 44 -0.67 -1.37 -1.43
C GLU A 44 -0.19 -1.67 -2.86
N THR A 45 -0.27 -2.91 -3.31
CA THR A 45 0.09 -3.19 -4.71
C THR A 45 -1.02 -2.74 -5.63
N ALA A 46 -0.66 -1.81 -6.51
CA ALA A 46 -1.56 -1.42 -7.57
C ALA A 46 -1.77 -2.60 -8.54
N HIS A 47 -2.98 -2.69 -9.10
CA HIS A 47 -3.28 -3.66 -10.13
C HIS A 47 -2.49 -3.31 -11.41
N MET A 48 -1.40 -4.04 -11.64
CA MET A 48 -0.54 -3.87 -12.81
C MET A 48 -1.05 -4.73 -13.97
N SER A 49 -1.00 -4.19 -15.19
CA SER A 49 -1.38 -4.96 -16.38
C SER A 49 -0.35 -6.07 -16.66
N PRO A 50 -0.80 -7.29 -17.07
CA PRO A 50 0.05 -8.48 -17.17
C PRO A 50 1.20 -8.35 -18.19
N GLN A 51 1.14 -7.38 -19.11
CA GLN A 51 2.15 -7.16 -20.15
C GLN A 51 3.43 -6.48 -19.62
N ARG A 52 3.41 -5.88 -18.43
CA ARG A 52 4.54 -5.13 -17.85
C ARG A 52 5.21 -5.86 -16.69
N THR A 53 4.78 -7.09 -16.40
CA THR A 53 5.18 -7.85 -15.21
C THR A 53 6.55 -8.48 -15.43
N ALA A 54 7.61 -7.73 -15.14
CA ALA A 54 8.96 -8.29 -15.24
C ALA A 54 9.37 -9.07 -13.98
N LYS A 55 8.88 -8.74 -12.77
CA LYS A 55 9.20 -9.39 -11.47
C LYS A 55 8.13 -9.02 -10.44
N PRO A 56 7.77 -9.91 -9.48
CA PRO A 56 6.99 -9.48 -8.33
C PRO A 56 7.80 -8.41 -7.58
N LEU A 57 7.23 -7.21 -7.46
CA LEU A 57 7.77 -6.06 -6.74
C LEU A 57 8.27 -6.43 -5.31
N TRP A 58 7.75 -7.53 -4.76
CA TRP A 58 7.87 -7.92 -3.37
C TRP A 58 9.00 -8.90 -3.09
N GLY A 59 9.61 -9.48 -4.14
CA GLY A 59 10.72 -10.43 -3.99
C GLY A 59 11.99 -9.84 -3.34
N GLY A 60 12.00 -8.55 -2.98
CA GLY A 60 13.09 -7.87 -2.29
C GLY A 60 12.64 -6.69 -1.45
N GLN A 61 11.45 -6.75 -0.84
CA GLN A 61 10.96 -5.65 -0.01
C GLN A 61 11.87 -5.43 1.21
N PRO A 62 12.29 -4.18 1.49
CA PRO A 62 13.06 -3.87 2.69
C PRO A 62 12.29 -4.22 3.97
N ALA A 63 13.02 -4.67 5.00
CA ALA A 63 12.45 -5.08 6.28
C ALA A 63 11.71 -3.92 6.95
N GLY A 64 10.48 -4.18 7.44
CA GLY A 64 9.67 -3.23 8.18
C GLY A 64 8.49 -2.60 7.40
N HIS A 65 8.39 -2.80 6.09
CA HIS A 65 7.23 -2.34 5.33
C HIS A 65 6.04 -3.27 5.53
N GLN A 66 4.93 -2.73 6.02
CA GLN A 66 3.65 -3.43 6.07
C GLN A 66 2.95 -3.32 4.72
N VAL A 67 2.46 -4.44 4.21
CA VAL A 67 1.73 -4.51 2.96
C VAL A 67 0.32 -5.02 3.19
N THR A 68 -0.63 -4.45 2.46
CA THR A 68 -2.06 -4.67 2.71
C THR A 68 -2.70 -5.70 1.77
N ASN A 69 -2.00 -6.14 0.72
CA ASN A 69 -2.57 -7.07 -0.25
C ASN A 69 -2.30 -8.54 0.14
N PRO A 70 -3.34 -9.36 0.42
CA PRO A 70 -3.17 -10.79 0.68
C PRO A 70 -2.66 -11.56 -0.54
N ASN A 71 -2.95 -11.10 -1.76
CA ASN A 71 -2.50 -11.74 -3.02
C ASN A 71 -1.03 -11.49 -3.35
N ALA A 72 -0.28 -10.87 -2.44
CA ALA A 72 1.13 -10.64 -2.70
C ALA A 72 2.05 -11.12 -1.58
N SER A 73 1.47 -11.66 -0.50
CA SER A 73 2.16 -12.58 0.41
C SER A 73 2.18 -14.03 -0.09
N GLU A 74 1.37 -14.40 -1.07
CA GLU A 74 1.28 -15.80 -1.51
C GLU A 74 1.31 -15.86 -3.04
N GLY A 75 2.40 -16.42 -3.57
CA GLY A 75 2.34 -17.11 -4.83
C GLY A 75 1.43 -18.32 -4.65
N ASP A 76 0.52 -18.50 -5.61
CA ASP A 76 -0.20 -19.74 -5.83
C ASP A 76 0.86 -20.85 -6.06
N GLU A 77 1.19 -21.58 -4.98
CA GLU A 77 1.56 -23.00 -4.98
C GLU A 77 0.98 -23.66 -3.72
#